data_AF-A0A945Z1V5-F1
#
_entry.id   AF-A0A945Z1V5-F1
#
_cell.length_a   1.000
_cell.length_b   1.000
_cell.length_c   1.000
_cell.angle_alpha   90.00
_cell.angle_beta   90.00
_cell.angle_gamma   90.00
#
_symmetry.space_group_name_H-M   'P 1'
#
loop_
_entity.id
_entity.type
_entity.pdbx_description
1 polymer ?
#
loop_
_entity_poly.entity_id
_entity_poly.type
_entity_poly.pdbx_seq_one_letter_code
_entity_poly.pdbx_strand_id
1 'polypeptide(L)'
;MENRLFPIQTERGAKPHPRQIPWSVAELAYSVYSAKHKGQSLERLAERGGFGPGEMDVFLPDWREKCSELVQLKNIVAIQAELISWYESDSERYSYDDDDVSEDLLEVEKRLRLVQGD
;
A
#
# COMPACT_ATOMS: atom_id res chain seq x y z
N MET A 1 9.41 6.46 5.02
CA MET A 1 8.48 5.71 5.90
C MET A 1 8.77 4.23 5.70
N GLU A 2 9.13 3.50 6.76
CA GLU A 2 9.47 2.08 6.62
C GLU A 2 8.26 1.27 6.13
N ASN A 3 8.50 0.41 5.14
CA ASN A 3 7.49 -0.45 4.53
C ASN A 3 7.24 -1.69 5.41
N ARG A 4 7.11 -1.49 6.72
CA ARG A 4 6.97 -2.57 7.70
C ARG A 4 5.55 -3.13 7.63
N LEU A 5 5.44 -4.46 7.68
CA LEU A 5 4.17 -5.17 7.70
C LEU A 5 3.87 -5.68 9.10
N PHE A 6 2.58 -5.67 9.45
CA PHE A 6 2.05 -6.15 10.71
C PHE A 6 1.21 -7.41 10.46
N PRO A 7 1.40 -8.50 11.22
CA PRO A 7 0.67 -9.75 11.02
C PRO A 7 -0.81 -9.62 11.42
N ILE A 8 -1.69 -10.32 10.70
CA ILE A 8 -3.08 -10.53 11.09
C ILE A 8 -3.31 -12.03 11.30
N GLN A 9 -3.92 -12.37 12.42
CA GLN A 9 -4.23 -13.76 12.77
C GLN A 9 -5.22 -14.37 11.78
N THR A 10 -5.14 -15.68 11.58
CA THR A 10 -6.12 -16.41 10.78
C THR A 10 -7.24 -16.93 11.66
N GLU A 11 -8.47 -16.52 11.40
CA GLU A 11 -9.66 -16.98 12.11
C GLU A 11 -10.60 -17.76 11.18
N ARG A 12 -11.13 -18.89 11.66
CA ARG A 12 -12.09 -19.70 10.89
C ARG A 12 -13.42 -18.94 10.80
N GLY A 13 -13.89 -18.70 9.58
CA GLY A 13 -15.16 -18.03 9.32
C GLY A 13 -15.07 -16.50 9.22
N ALA A 14 -13.88 -15.92 9.35
CA ALA A 14 -13.67 -14.50 9.07
C ALA A 14 -13.89 -14.19 7.58
N LYS A 15 -14.35 -12.96 7.29
CA LYS A 15 -14.40 -12.43 5.92
C LYS A 15 -12.99 -12.46 5.30
N PRO A 16 -12.84 -12.64 3.97
CA PRO A 16 -11.55 -12.57 3.31
C PRO A 16 -10.74 -11.34 3.73
N HIS A 17 -9.48 -11.55 4.07
CA HIS A 17 -8.60 -10.50 4.55
C HIS A 17 -7.13 -10.86 4.26
N PRO A 18 -6.24 -9.86 4.16
CA PRO A 18 -4.82 -10.14 3.98
C PRO A 18 -4.23 -10.75 5.26
N ARG A 19 -3.17 -11.55 5.12
CA ARG A 19 -2.42 -12.12 6.25
C ARG A 19 -1.52 -11.11 6.94
N GLN A 20 -1.25 -9.99 6.28
CA GLN A 20 -0.43 -8.90 6.79
C GLN A 20 -1.02 -7.58 6.32
N ILE A 21 -0.90 -6.55 7.14
CA ILE A 21 -1.33 -5.18 6.84
C ILE A 21 -0.15 -4.22 6.94
N PRO A 22 -0.21 -3.03 6.31
CA PRO A 22 0.77 -1.99 6.57
C PRO A 22 0.81 -1.64 8.06
N TRP A 23 2.01 -1.43 8.60
CA TRP A 23 2.18 -1.07 10.01
C TRP A 23 1.38 0.18 10.40
N SER A 24 1.29 1.16 9.50
CA SER A 24 0.47 2.36 9.68
C SER A 24 -1.02 2.07 9.92
N VAL A 25 -1.57 1.04 9.27
CA VAL A 25 -2.95 0.61 9.51
C VAL A 25 -3.07 -0.05 10.89
N ALA A 26 -2.08 -0.82 11.31
CA ALA A 26 -2.04 -1.40 12.65
C ALA A 26 -1.91 -0.32 13.75
N GLU A 27 -1.17 0.76 13.51
CA GLU A 27 -1.07 1.90 14.43
C GLU A 27 -2.41 2.58 14.65
N LEU A 28 -3.21 2.74 13.59
CA LEU A 28 -4.57 3.28 13.70
C LEU A 28 -5.44 2.40 14.59
N ALA A 29 -5.46 1.08 14.35
CA ALA A 29 -6.20 0.15 15.21
C ALA A 29 -5.67 0.14 16.66
N TYR A 30 -4.35 0.22 16.82
CA TYR A 30 -3.69 0.22 18.14
C TYR A 30 -4.01 1.47 18.97
N SER A 31 -4.22 2.62 18.33
CA SER A 31 -4.64 3.84 19.03
C SER A 31 -5.95 3.63 19.81
N VAL A 32 -6.88 2.85 19.25
CA VAL A 32 -8.15 2.47 19.88
C VAL A 32 -7.95 1.33 20.89
N TYR A 33 -7.17 0.31 20.53
CA TYR A 33 -6.85 -0.81 21.42
C TYR A 33 -6.20 -0.35 22.73
N SER A 34 -5.16 0.50 22.65
CA SER A 34 -4.36 0.96 23.79
C SER A 34 -5.11 1.89 24.75
N ALA A 35 -6.24 2.45 24.31
CA ALA A 35 -7.17 3.15 25.19
C ALA A 35 -7.88 2.16 26.15
N LYS A 36 -8.18 0.95 25.68
CA LYS A 36 -8.91 -0.10 26.43
C LYS A 36 -8.00 -1.08 27.16
N HIS A 37 -6.80 -1.30 26.65
CA HIS A 37 -5.85 -2.28 27.17
C HIS A 37 -4.51 -1.59 27.45
N LYS A 38 -3.98 -1.78 28.67
CA LYS A 38 -2.70 -1.22 29.11
C LYS A 38 -1.65 -2.33 29.21
N GLY A 39 -0.39 -1.98 28.96
CA GLY A 39 0.76 -2.85 29.25
C GLY A 39 1.28 -3.70 28.09
N GLN A 40 0.80 -3.51 26.86
CA GLN A 40 1.33 -4.19 25.68
C GLN A 40 1.58 -3.19 24.56
N SER A 41 2.79 -3.18 23.99
CA SER A 41 3.12 -2.36 22.82
C SER A 41 2.65 -3.02 21.54
N LEU A 42 2.59 -2.24 20.45
CA LEU A 42 2.24 -2.75 19.14
C LEU A 42 3.23 -3.80 18.64
N GLU A 43 4.52 -3.65 18.92
CA GLU A 43 5.56 -4.62 18.60
C GLU A 43 5.32 -5.95 19.31
N ARG A 44 4.95 -5.89 20.59
CA ARG A 44 4.62 -7.10 21.37
C ARG A 44 3.34 -7.78 20.90
N LEU A 45 2.40 -7.03 20.32
CA LEU A 45 1.25 -7.63 19.63
C LEU A 45 1.70 -8.34 18.35
N ALA A 46 2.53 -7.69 17.53
CA ALA A 46 3.06 -8.28 16.30
C ALA A 46 3.82 -9.60 16.56
N GLU A 47 4.66 -9.65 17.60
CA GLU A 47 5.40 -10.85 18.03
C GLU A 47 4.47 -12.03 18.36
N ARG A 48 3.23 -11.76 18.79
CA ARG A 48 2.23 -12.75 19.18
C ARG A 48 1.25 -13.11 18.07
N GLY A 49 1.52 -12.68 16.83
CA GLY A 49 0.67 -12.93 15.67
C GLY A 49 -0.26 -11.77 15.31
N GLY A 50 -0.19 -10.65 16.04
CA GLY A 50 -0.93 -9.43 15.75
C GLY A 50 -2.41 -9.50 16.14
N PHE A 51 -3.21 -8.68 15.48
CA PHE A 51 -4.65 -8.57 15.72
C PHE A 51 -5.41 -9.69 15.02
N GLY A 52 -6.52 -10.11 15.62
CA GLY A 52 -7.54 -10.89 14.94
C GLY A 52 -8.33 -10.05 13.93
N PRO A 53 -8.85 -10.62 12.83
CA PRO A 53 -9.74 -9.91 11.91
C PRO A 53 -10.99 -9.37 12.60
N GLY A 54 -11.54 -10.07 13.60
CA GLY A 54 -12.65 -9.56 14.40
C GLY A 54 -12.27 -8.36 15.27
N GLU A 55 -11.04 -8.34 15.82
CA GLU A 55 -10.53 -7.18 16.55
C GLU A 55 -10.34 -5.97 15.62
N MET A 56 -9.82 -6.19 14.42
CA MET A 56 -9.70 -5.15 13.40
C MET A 56 -11.06 -4.58 13.01
N ASP A 57 -12.07 -5.42 12.83
CA ASP A 57 -13.45 -4.99 12.53
C ASP A 57 -14.05 -4.11 13.65
N VAL A 58 -13.57 -4.26 14.89
CA VAL A 58 -14.00 -3.43 16.04
C VAL A 58 -13.18 -2.15 16.17
N PHE A 59 -11.86 -2.22 16.03
CA PHE A 59 -10.96 -1.09 16.28
C PHE A 59 -10.79 -0.17 15.08
N LEU A 60 -10.95 -0.70 13.86
CA LEU A 60 -10.81 0.04 12.62
C LEU A 60 -11.70 -0.60 11.54
N PRO A 61 -13.03 -0.37 11.56
CA PRO A 61 -13.98 -1.10 10.69
C PRO A 61 -13.69 -1.05 9.18
N ASP A 62 -13.03 0.01 8.71
CA ASP A 62 -12.66 0.27 7.31
C ASP A 62 -11.21 -0.16 6.97
N TRP A 63 -10.59 -1.02 7.79
CA TRP A 63 -9.19 -1.39 7.64
C TRP A 63 -8.88 -2.12 6.32
N ARG A 64 -9.85 -2.84 5.74
CA ARG A 64 -9.65 -3.58 4.49
C ARG A 64 -9.49 -2.62 3.33
N GLU A 65 -10.34 -1.60 3.28
CA GLU A 65 -10.31 -0.51 2.31
C GLU A 65 -9.00 0.26 2.42
N LYS A 66 -8.60 0.64 3.65
CA LYS A 66 -7.32 1.32 3.90
C LYS A 66 -6.11 0.50 3.43
N CYS A 67 -6.14 -0.82 3.62
CA CYS A 67 -5.08 -1.70 3.11
C CYS A 67 -5.05 -1.72 1.58
N SER A 68 -6.20 -1.80 0.92
CA SER A 68 -6.30 -1.78 -0.54
C SER A 68 -5.83 -0.45 -1.13
N GLU A 69 -6.26 0.67 -0.57
CA GLU A 69 -5.89 2.01 -1.02
C GLU A 69 -4.37 2.24 -0.88
N LEU A 70 -3.79 1.86 0.27
CA LEU A 70 -2.34 1.96 0.45
C LEU A 70 -1.56 1.08 -0.53
N VAL A 71 -2.07 -0.10 -0.87
CA VAL A 71 -1.45 -0.95 -1.89
C VAL A 71 -1.54 -0.30 -3.26
N GLN A 72 -2.70 0.25 -3.64
CA GLN A 72 -2.89 0.97 -4.90
C GLN A 72 -1.96 2.18 -5.01
N LEU A 73 -1.91 3.02 -3.98
CA LEU A 73 -1.05 4.21 -3.95
C LEU A 73 0.43 3.85 -4.04
N LYS A 74 0.87 2.78 -3.35
CA LYS A 74 2.26 2.31 -3.45
C LYS A 74 2.60 1.85 -4.86
N ASN A 75 1.67 1.18 -5.56
CA ASN A 75 1.88 0.77 -6.94
C ASN A 75 1.98 1.98 -7.88
N ILE A 76 1.12 2.99 -7.71
CA ILE A 76 1.18 4.22 -8.52
C ILE A 76 2.52 4.93 -8.32
N VAL A 77 2.96 5.10 -7.08
CA VAL A 77 4.24 5.76 -6.77
C VAL A 77 5.42 4.98 -7.37
N ALA A 78 5.39 3.65 -7.31
CA ALA A 78 6.43 2.82 -7.93
C ALA A 78 6.48 3.02 -9.46
N ILE A 79 5.32 3.01 -10.12
CA ILE A 79 5.23 3.24 -11.57
C ILE A 79 5.72 4.64 -11.93
N GLN A 80 5.34 5.67 -11.17
CA GLN A 80 5.81 7.04 -11.40
C GLN A 80 7.33 7.17 -11.25
N ALA A 81 7.92 6.51 -10.26
CA ALA A 81 9.38 6.52 -10.08
C ALA A 81 10.11 5.85 -11.27
N GLU A 82 9.57 4.74 -11.79
CA GLU A 82 10.09 4.09 -13.00
C GLU A 82 9.99 5.00 -14.22
N LEU A 83 8.87 5.70 -14.40
CA LEU A 83 8.67 6.64 -15.50
C LEU A 83 9.64 7.82 -15.44
N ILE A 84 9.83 8.42 -14.27
CA ILE A 84 10.77 9.53 -14.08
C ILE A 84 12.19 9.06 -14.44
N SER A 85 12.62 7.91 -13.94
CA SER A 85 13.92 7.32 -14.24
C SER A 85 14.11 7.10 -15.76
N TRP A 86 13.07 6.60 -16.44
CA TRP A 86 13.11 6.43 -17.89
C TRP A 86 13.25 7.76 -18.62
N TYR A 87 12.45 8.78 -18.26
CA TYR A 87 12.55 10.12 -18.84
C TYR A 87 13.91 10.78 -18.61
N GLU A 88 14.47 10.68 -17.40
CA GLU A 88 15.79 11.22 -17.09
C GLU A 88 16.87 10.53 -17.95
N SER A 89 16.80 9.20 -18.07
CA SER A 89 17.73 8.40 -18.87
C SER A 89 17.62 8.67 -20.38
N ASP A 90 16.42 8.94 -20.90
CA ASP A 90 16.18 9.19 -22.32
C ASP A 90 16.53 10.64 -22.72
N SER A 91 16.36 11.60 -21.80
CA SER A 91 16.77 13.00 -22.00
C SER A 91 18.29 13.18 -22.16
N GLU A 92 19.10 12.30 -21.56
CA GLU A 92 20.56 12.28 -21.76
C GLU A 92 20.97 11.61 -23.08
N ARG A 93 20.08 10.84 -23.70
CA ARG A 93 20.37 10.03 -24.90
C ARG A 93 19.99 10.72 -26.21
N TYR A 94 19.00 11.60 -26.19
CA TYR A 94 18.57 12.38 -27.34
C TYR A 94 18.65 13.89 -27.06
N SER A 95 19.67 14.53 -27.63
CA SER A 95 19.63 15.94 -28.00
C SER A 95 18.54 16.08 -29.08
N TYR A 96 17.30 16.32 -28.69
CA TYR A 96 16.18 16.46 -29.63
C TYR A 96 16.34 17.71 -30.50
N ASP A 97 16.50 17.50 -31.81
CA ASP A 97 15.94 18.41 -32.82
C ASP A 97 14.42 18.20 -32.82
N ASP A 98 13.65 19.28 -32.79
CA ASP A 98 12.28 19.49 -32.26
C ASP A 98 11.09 18.59 -32.75
N ASP A 99 11.26 17.54 -33.55
CA ASP A 99 10.16 17.06 -34.42
C ASP A 99 9.57 15.64 -34.19
N ASP A 100 9.90 14.87 -33.14
CA ASP A 100 9.34 13.50 -33.00
C ASP A 100 9.03 13.04 -31.56
N VAL A 101 7.87 13.44 -31.03
CA VAL A 101 7.30 12.89 -29.78
C VAL A 101 6.64 11.55 -30.12
N SER A 102 7.46 10.50 -30.23
CA SER A 102 7.06 9.18 -30.72
C SER A 102 6.31 8.33 -29.68
N GLU A 103 5.54 7.39 -30.22
CA GLU A 103 4.56 6.42 -29.68
C GLU A 103 4.67 5.91 -28.21
N ASP A 104 5.79 6.07 -27.52
CA ASP A 104 6.03 5.51 -26.18
C ASP A 104 5.23 6.19 -25.06
N LEU A 105 4.91 7.49 -25.22
CA LEU A 105 4.05 8.24 -24.30
C LEU A 105 2.62 7.68 -24.24
N LEU A 106 2.12 7.16 -25.38
CA LEU A 106 0.80 6.55 -25.49
C LEU A 106 0.73 5.19 -24.78
N GLU A 107 1.82 4.41 -24.81
CA GLU A 107 1.87 3.09 -24.17
C GLU A 107 1.88 3.20 -22.64
N VAL A 108 2.53 4.25 -22.11
CA VAL A 108 2.51 4.60 -20.68
C VAL A 108 1.12 5.06 -20.24
N GLU A 109 0.48 5.94 -21.02
CA GLU A 109 -0.88 6.42 -20.72
C GLU A 109 -1.90 5.28 -20.71
N LYS A 110 -1.73 4.31 -21.62
CA LYS A 110 -2.56 3.10 -21.71
C LYS A 110 -2.40 2.19 -20.49
N ARG A 111 -1.18 2.05 -19.94
CA ARG A 111 -0.93 1.30 -18.70
C ARG A 111 -1.51 1.99 -17.47
N LEU A 112 -1.45 3.32 -17.42
CA LEU A 112 -2.08 4.11 -16.35
C LEU A 112 -3.60 3.93 -16.32
N ARG A 113 -4.27 3.92 -17.48
CA ARG A 113 -5.72 3.66 -17.57
C ARG A 113 -6.11 2.26 -17.11
N LEU A 114 -5.30 1.23 -17.41
CA LEU A 114 -5.54 -0.15 -16.96
C LEU A 114 -5.43 -0.33 -15.44
N VAL A 115 -4.61 0.48 -14.77
CA VAL A 115 -4.45 0.44 -13.30
C VAL A 115 -5.58 1.19 -12.58
N GLN A 116 -6.20 2.19 -13.23
CA GLN A 116 -7.24 3.02 -12.63
C GLN A 116 -8.66 2.44 -12.73
N GLY A 117 -8.87 1.38 -13.51
CA GLY A 117 -10.13 0.61 -13.55
C GLY A 117 -11.33 1.42 -14.06
N ASP A 118 -11.52 1.41 -15.38
CA ASP A 118 -12.85 1.59 -16.01
C ASP A 118 -13.64 0.27 -15.96
#